data_AF-A0A0B1P327-F1
#
_entry.id   AF-A0A0B1P327-F1
#
_cell.length_a   1.000
_cell.length_b   1.000
_cell.length_c   1.000
_cell.angle_alpha   90.00
_cell.angle_beta   90.00
_cell.angle_gamma   90.00
#
_symmetry.space_group_name_H-M   'P 1'
#
loop_
_entity.id
_entity.type
_entity.pdbx_description
1 polymer ?
#
loop_
_entity_poly.entity_id
_entity_poly.type
_entity_poly.pdbx_seq_one_letter_code
_entity_poly.pdbx_strand_id
1 'polypeptide(L)'
;MPPKKHKLDDGEETDSASPSSQKIKKETIKSTKVKTEKKPKIEKHKKEKLEGKKTEINAPSKCGKEVKEKVLALHGDEAIELILKYLRDQNRPYSATEISANLHGKVGKAVADKLLKEMSEMGKIKSKSTRGNEKGSQWIFWSLQDSTDNIGPEDLNQMDDEIKELKENIKELKVKLKANTKILETLKSTPTTKELISNIEKLRIENNAKKERLHEYKNGENKIVTREEMSKVDKELVYWTNKQMARKRAFQCLEDLLLETKTREELWEEAGIEEDAG
;
A
#
# COMPACT_ATOMS: atom_id res chain seq x y z
N MET A 1 -31.89 -46.07 -63.07
CA MET A 1 -32.87 -46.98 -62.42
C MET A 1 -33.66 -46.20 -61.36
N PRO A 2 -34.85 -46.68 -60.93
CA PRO A 2 -35.87 -45.85 -60.25
C PRO A 2 -35.64 -45.63 -58.74
N PRO A 3 -36.39 -44.71 -58.10
CA PRO A 3 -36.15 -44.26 -56.72
C PRO A 3 -36.97 -45.03 -55.66
N LYS A 4 -36.73 -44.72 -54.37
CA LYS A 4 -37.71 -44.90 -53.29
C LYS A 4 -37.76 -43.67 -52.37
N LYS A 5 -38.97 -43.34 -51.91
CA LYS A 5 -39.27 -42.33 -50.87
C LYS A 5 -39.77 -43.04 -49.63
N HIS A 6 -39.41 -42.56 -48.44
CA HIS A 6 -40.17 -42.54 -47.17
C HIS A 6 -39.23 -41.81 -46.17
N LYS A 7 -39.50 -40.66 -45.53
CA LYS A 7 -40.70 -39.97 -45.01
C LYS A 7 -41.07 -40.42 -43.58
N LEU A 8 -40.91 -39.47 -42.64
CA LEU A 8 -41.42 -39.42 -41.25
C LEU A 8 -40.74 -40.35 -40.22
N ASP A 9 -40.57 -40.04 -38.93
CA ASP A 9 -40.44 -38.81 -38.08
C ASP A 9 -39.68 -39.30 -36.78
N ASP A 10 -39.34 -38.59 -35.69
CA ASP A 10 -39.57 -37.23 -35.17
C ASP A 10 -38.45 -36.85 -34.15
N GLY A 11 -38.29 -35.55 -33.80
CA GLY A 11 -37.49 -35.02 -32.67
C GLY A 11 -35.95 -35.05 -32.79
N GLU A 12 -35.17 -34.13 -32.20
CA GLU A 12 -35.47 -32.90 -31.44
C GLU A 12 -34.27 -31.94 -31.62
N GLU A 13 -34.45 -30.75 -32.22
CA GLU A 13 -33.36 -29.79 -32.45
C GLU A 13 -33.15 -28.86 -31.24
N THR A 14 -31.96 -28.90 -30.63
CA THR A 14 -31.56 -27.96 -29.57
C THR A 14 -30.54 -26.94 -30.08
N ASP A 15 -30.95 -25.70 -30.36
CA ASP A 15 -30.05 -24.56 -30.19
C ASP A 15 -30.77 -23.21 -30.04
N SER A 16 -30.19 -22.33 -29.21
CA SER A 16 -30.18 -20.84 -29.29
C SER A 16 -30.24 -20.09 -27.93
N ALA A 17 -29.72 -18.85 -27.98
CA ALA A 17 -29.95 -17.70 -27.08
C ALA A 17 -29.31 -17.67 -25.67
N SER A 18 -28.19 -16.94 -25.59
CA SER A 18 -27.88 -16.00 -24.47
C SER A 18 -28.61 -14.65 -24.72
N PRO A 19 -28.53 -13.57 -23.88
CA PRO A 19 -27.72 -13.34 -22.67
C PRO A 19 -28.44 -12.58 -21.50
N SER A 20 -27.68 -12.22 -20.44
CA SER A 20 -27.60 -10.86 -19.83
C SER A 20 -27.68 -10.74 -18.29
N SER A 21 -26.57 -10.22 -17.72
CA SER A 21 -26.47 -9.23 -16.62
C SER A 21 -27.35 -9.30 -15.35
N GLN A 22 -26.71 -9.57 -14.20
CA GLN A 22 -27.04 -8.92 -12.92
C GLN A 22 -25.77 -8.49 -12.13
N LYS A 23 -25.95 -7.58 -11.17
CA LYS A 23 -24.88 -6.76 -10.54
C LYS A 23 -24.45 -7.31 -9.17
N ILE A 24 -23.14 -7.40 -8.92
CA ILE A 24 -22.61 -7.58 -7.55
C ILE A 24 -22.38 -6.20 -6.92
N LYS A 25 -23.02 -5.93 -5.77
CA LYS A 25 -22.77 -4.73 -4.95
C LYS A 25 -21.55 -4.95 -4.05
N LYS A 26 -20.83 -3.87 -3.74
CA LYS A 26 -19.87 -3.83 -2.63
C LYS A 26 -20.60 -3.44 -1.36
N GLU A 27 -20.36 -4.13 -0.25
CA GLU A 27 -20.72 -3.63 1.09
C GLU A 27 -19.51 -3.57 2.01
N THR A 28 -19.43 -2.45 2.71
CA THR A 28 -18.39 -2.03 3.65
C THR A 28 -18.48 -2.79 4.97
N ILE A 29 -17.35 -3.27 5.48
CA ILE A 29 -17.23 -3.68 6.90
C ILE A 29 -16.78 -2.47 7.72
N LYS A 30 -17.55 -2.12 8.75
CA LYS A 30 -17.22 -1.05 9.72
C LYS A 30 -16.25 -1.57 10.79
N SER A 31 -15.44 -0.66 11.32
CA SER A 31 -14.52 -0.93 12.44
C SER A 31 -15.16 -0.60 13.80
N THR A 32 -14.86 -1.42 14.80
CA THR A 32 -15.24 -1.22 16.21
C THR A 32 -14.03 -1.42 17.12
N LYS A 33 -13.93 -0.59 18.18
CA LYS A 33 -12.88 -0.67 19.20
C LYS A 33 -13.41 -1.35 20.46
N VAL A 34 -12.58 -2.18 21.09
CA VAL A 34 -12.63 -2.47 22.54
C VAL A 34 -11.20 -2.25 23.10
N LYS A 35 -11.06 -2.04 24.41
CA LYS A 35 -9.94 -1.29 25.00
C LYS A 35 -9.38 -1.96 26.26
N THR A 36 -8.08 -2.27 26.24
CA THR A 36 -7.11 -2.39 27.37
C THR A 36 -7.48 -3.16 28.65
N GLU A 37 -6.58 -4.07 29.09
CA GLU A 37 -6.15 -4.07 30.49
C GLU A 37 -4.64 -4.40 30.70
N LYS A 38 -4.19 -4.76 31.92
CA LYS A 38 -2.89 -4.32 32.50
C LYS A 38 -1.77 -5.38 32.63
N LYS A 39 -0.56 -4.85 32.95
CA LYS A 39 0.78 -5.51 33.05
C LYS A 39 1.09 -6.18 34.40
N PRO A 40 2.11 -7.07 34.43
CA PRO A 40 3.42 -6.79 35.08
C PRO A 40 4.57 -6.54 34.05
N LYS A 41 5.76 -5.96 34.31
CA LYS A 41 6.52 -5.52 35.52
C LYS A 41 7.60 -6.52 36.00
N ILE A 42 8.72 -5.99 36.54
CA ILE A 42 9.96 -6.66 37.06
C ILE A 42 10.96 -7.05 35.94
N GLU A 43 12.28 -6.75 35.98
CA GLU A 43 13.15 -6.05 36.96
C GLU A 43 14.09 -4.99 36.30
N LYS A 44 15.15 -4.50 37.00
CA LYS A 44 16.09 -3.44 36.54
C LYS A 44 17.53 -3.61 37.04
N HIS A 45 18.51 -3.34 36.18
CA HIS A 45 19.85 -2.83 36.52
C HIS A 45 20.33 -1.90 35.38
N LYS A 46 21.12 -0.82 35.59
CA LYS A 46 21.34 0.04 36.79
C LYS A 46 21.75 1.46 36.30
N LYS A 47 21.70 2.45 37.20
CA LYS A 47 22.09 3.88 37.07
C LYS A 47 23.53 4.07 36.53
N GLU A 48 23.95 5.22 35.99
CA GLU A 48 23.87 6.60 36.52
C GLU A 48 23.50 7.67 35.45
N LYS A 49 22.54 8.57 35.73
CA LYS A 49 22.61 9.95 36.31
C LYS A 49 23.13 11.00 35.33
N LEU A 50 22.81 12.31 35.41
CA LEU A 50 21.75 13.21 35.94
C LEU A 50 22.03 14.56 35.19
N GLU A 51 21.23 15.62 35.07
CA GLU A 51 20.07 16.20 35.78
C GLU A 51 19.48 17.26 34.80
N GLY A 52 18.22 17.73 34.85
CA GLY A 52 17.04 17.32 35.58
C GLY A 52 15.97 18.43 35.61
N LYS A 53 14.67 18.07 35.47
CA LYS A 53 13.46 18.92 35.70
C LYS A 53 13.28 20.10 34.70
N LYS A 54 12.05 20.55 34.35
CA LYS A 54 10.67 20.16 34.71
C LYS A 54 9.66 20.68 33.65
N THR A 55 8.45 20.10 33.62
CA THR A 55 7.09 20.67 33.30
C THR A 55 6.96 21.92 32.39
N GLU A 56 6.00 22.05 31.46
CA GLU A 56 4.70 21.36 31.34
C GLU A 56 4.06 21.46 29.92
N ILE A 57 2.92 20.77 29.76
CA ILE A 57 2.00 20.72 28.60
C ILE A 57 1.80 22.03 27.80
N ASN A 58 1.92 21.96 26.46
CA ASN A 58 0.75 22.02 25.54
C ASN A 58 1.12 21.87 24.03
N ALA A 59 0.16 21.38 23.24
CA ALA A 59 0.12 21.39 21.77
C ALA A 59 -1.36 21.40 21.36
N PRO A 60 -1.81 22.09 20.27
CA PRO A 60 -1.24 22.05 18.91
C PRO A 60 -0.99 23.48 18.33
N SER A 61 -0.44 23.74 17.13
CA SER A 61 -0.72 23.12 15.81
C SER A 61 0.38 23.33 14.76
N LYS A 62 0.26 22.56 13.66
CA LYS A 62 1.01 22.57 12.40
C LYS A 62 1.45 23.97 11.88
N CYS A 63 2.71 24.10 11.49
CA CYS A 63 3.09 24.05 10.07
C CYS A 63 4.57 23.65 9.93
N GLY A 64 4.91 22.90 8.88
CA GLY A 64 6.26 22.32 8.74
C GLY A 64 7.32 23.33 8.31
N LYS A 65 8.51 23.24 8.91
CA LYS A 65 9.76 23.76 8.35
C LYS A 65 10.75 22.61 8.27
N GLU A 66 11.33 22.43 7.09
CA GLU A 66 12.30 21.37 6.82
C GLU A 66 13.56 21.59 7.67
N VAL A 67 14.13 20.49 8.18
CA VAL A 67 15.36 20.53 8.95
C VAL A 67 16.52 20.82 8.00
N LYS A 68 16.90 22.08 7.90
CA LYS A 68 18.13 22.47 7.20
C LYS A 68 19.33 21.89 7.95
N GLU A 69 19.88 20.83 7.39
CA GLU A 69 21.23 20.36 7.68
C GLU A 69 22.20 21.55 7.63
N LYS A 70 23.01 21.72 8.67
CA LYS A 70 23.95 22.85 8.76
C LYS A 70 25.17 22.57 7.89
N VAL A 71 25.00 22.80 6.59
CA VAL A 71 26.11 22.82 5.62
C VAL A 71 27.21 23.74 6.15
N LEU A 72 28.41 23.18 6.36
CA LEU A 72 29.58 23.96 6.74
C LEU A 72 29.96 24.86 5.55
N ALA A 73 30.07 26.16 5.81
CA ALA A 73 30.46 27.14 4.80
C ALA A 73 31.98 27.09 4.59
N LEU A 74 32.39 26.72 3.38
CA LEU A 74 33.79 26.70 2.94
C LEU A 74 34.24 28.12 2.56
N HIS A 75 35.50 28.41 2.82
CA HIS A 75 36.11 29.74 2.66
C HIS A 75 37.53 29.59 2.09
N GLY A 76 38.07 30.65 1.47
CA GLY A 76 39.41 30.64 0.89
C GLY A 76 39.56 29.65 -0.26
N ASP A 77 40.72 29.00 -0.35
CA ASP A 77 41.12 28.19 -1.49
C ASP A 77 40.20 26.98 -1.74
N GLU A 78 39.69 26.33 -0.69
CA GLU A 78 38.71 25.23 -0.84
C GLU A 78 37.43 25.68 -1.57
N ALA A 79 36.99 26.93 -1.33
CA ALA A 79 35.83 27.51 -2.01
C ALA A 79 36.16 27.94 -3.45
N ILE A 80 37.40 28.40 -3.70
CA ILE A 80 37.92 28.70 -5.04
C ILE A 80 37.94 27.41 -5.88
N GLU A 81 38.54 26.33 -5.38
CA GLU A 81 38.62 25.05 -6.09
C GLU A 81 37.24 24.45 -6.36
N LEU A 82 36.33 24.48 -5.38
CA LEU A 82 34.96 23.98 -5.55
C LEU A 82 34.19 24.75 -6.63
N ILE A 83 34.35 26.08 -6.68
CA ILE A 83 33.72 26.92 -7.71
C ILE A 83 34.36 26.68 -9.09
N LEU A 84 35.69 26.61 -9.18
CA LEU A 84 36.40 26.34 -10.44
C LEU A 84 36.01 24.98 -11.02
N LYS A 85 35.96 23.95 -10.17
CA LYS A 85 35.49 22.63 -10.57
C LYS A 85 34.04 22.67 -11.04
N TYR A 86 33.13 23.27 -10.26
CA TYR A 86 31.72 23.37 -10.64
C TYR A 86 31.51 24.11 -11.98
N LEU A 87 32.24 25.20 -12.22
CA LEU A 87 32.16 25.94 -13.49
C LEU A 87 32.65 25.10 -14.68
N ARG A 88 33.74 24.33 -14.53
CA ARG A 88 34.24 23.40 -15.56
C ARG A 88 33.26 22.24 -15.79
N ASP A 89 32.84 21.55 -14.73
CA ASP A 89 31.94 20.40 -14.75
C ASP A 89 30.55 20.72 -15.36
N GLN A 90 30.13 21.99 -15.36
CA GLN A 90 28.88 22.44 -16.00
C GLN A 90 29.07 23.15 -17.34
N ASN A 91 30.25 23.72 -17.59
CA ASN A 91 30.63 24.52 -18.77
C ASN A 91 29.53 25.51 -19.22
N ARG A 92 28.96 26.23 -18.25
CA ARG A 92 27.82 27.16 -18.44
C ARG A 92 28.06 28.50 -17.73
N PRO A 93 27.53 29.61 -18.29
CA PRO A 93 27.57 30.91 -17.63
C PRO A 93 26.59 30.97 -16.45
N TYR A 94 27.06 31.44 -15.30
CA TYR A 94 26.25 31.62 -14.09
C TYR A 94 26.58 32.93 -13.36
N SER A 95 25.63 33.46 -12.59
CA SER A 95 25.89 34.53 -11.61
C SER A 95 26.34 33.99 -10.25
N ALA A 96 26.94 34.85 -9.43
CA ALA A 96 27.32 34.52 -8.05
C ALA A 96 26.14 34.07 -7.17
N THR A 97 24.90 34.46 -7.51
CA THR A 97 23.70 34.00 -6.79
C THR A 97 23.42 32.54 -7.10
N GLU A 98 23.40 32.18 -8.39
CA GLU A 98 23.12 30.82 -8.84
C GLU A 98 24.22 29.85 -8.39
N ILE A 99 25.49 30.25 -8.46
CA ILE A 99 26.61 29.43 -7.97
C ILE A 99 26.46 29.14 -6.47
N SER A 100 26.10 30.13 -5.65
CA SER A 100 25.85 29.91 -4.21
C SER A 100 24.63 29.01 -3.92
N ALA A 101 23.62 29.01 -4.79
CA ALA A 101 22.43 28.16 -4.66
C ALA A 101 22.70 26.72 -5.13
N ASN A 102 23.39 26.55 -6.26
CA ASN A 102 23.72 25.26 -6.85
C ASN A 102 24.80 24.50 -6.05
N LEU A 103 25.69 25.22 -5.36
CA LEU A 103 26.58 24.67 -4.34
C LEU A 103 25.87 24.46 -2.98
N HIS A 104 24.53 24.55 -2.92
CA HIS A 104 23.69 24.34 -1.74
C HIS A 104 24.12 25.16 -0.50
N GLY A 105 24.64 26.37 -0.71
CA GLY A 105 25.13 27.23 0.36
C GLY A 105 26.51 26.85 0.94
N LYS A 106 27.21 25.84 0.39
CA LYS A 106 28.61 25.53 0.76
C LYS A 106 29.53 26.72 0.60
N VAL A 107 29.27 27.59 -0.37
CA VAL A 107 29.87 28.93 -0.44
C VAL A 107 28.74 29.95 -0.39
N GLY A 108 28.74 30.80 0.64
CA GLY A 108 27.70 31.83 0.82
C GLY A 108 27.78 32.90 -0.27
N LYS A 109 26.62 33.44 -0.72
CA LYS A 109 26.52 34.41 -1.84
C LYS A 109 27.55 35.55 -1.81
N ALA A 110 27.78 36.16 -0.64
CA ALA A 110 28.72 37.28 -0.50
C ALA A 110 30.20 36.84 -0.51
N VAL A 111 30.50 35.57 -0.24
CA VAL A 111 31.83 34.97 -0.40
C VAL A 111 32.03 34.60 -1.87
N ALA A 112 31.04 33.93 -2.49
CA ALA A 112 31.07 33.58 -3.91
C ALA A 112 31.25 34.82 -4.81
N ASP A 113 30.49 35.89 -4.59
CA ASP A 113 30.60 37.14 -5.39
C ASP A 113 31.97 37.82 -5.29
N LYS A 114 32.68 37.68 -4.16
CA LYS A 114 34.08 38.14 -4.02
C LYS A 114 35.04 37.22 -4.76
N LEU A 115 35.03 35.93 -4.42
CA LEU A 115 35.95 34.94 -5.00
C LEU A 115 35.82 34.84 -6.52
N LEU A 116 34.61 35.00 -7.08
CA LEU A 116 34.39 35.02 -8.53
C LEU A 116 35.00 36.23 -9.23
N LYS A 117 34.95 37.42 -8.61
CA LYS A 117 35.60 38.63 -9.15
C LYS A 117 37.12 38.48 -9.08
N GLU A 118 37.64 38.11 -7.92
CA GLU A 118 39.05 37.78 -7.69
C GLU A 118 39.57 36.72 -8.69
N MET A 119 38.87 35.60 -8.87
CA MET A 119 39.24 34.58 -9.88
C MET A 119 39.20 35.10 -11.32
N SER A 120 38.33 36.06 -11.64
CA SER A 120 38.30 36.68 -12.97
C SER A 120 39.40 37.73 -13.18
N GLU A 121 39.78 38.45 -12.12
CA GLU A 121 40.93 39.37 -12.10
C GLU A 121 42.26 38.61 -12.18
N MET A 122 42.36 37.46 -11.49
CA MET A 122 43.44 36.48 -11.67
C MET A 122 43.43 35.76 -13.03
N GLY A 123 42.41 36.00 -13.87
CA GLY A 123 42.27 35.34 -15.18
C GLY A 123 41.95 33.84 -15.15
N LYS A 124 41.66 33.24 -13.98
CA LYS A 124 41.32 31.81 -13.82
C LYS A 124 39.96 31.45 -14.45
N ILE A 125 39.06 32.42 -14.56
CA ILE A 125 37.74 32.32 -15.21
C ILE A 125 37.49 33.56 -16.06
N LYS A 126 36.53 33.49 -16.98
CA LYS A 126 36.02 34.68 -17.67
C LYS A 126 34.83 35.26 -16.92
N SER A 127 34.67 36.57 -16.99
CA SER A 127 33.55 37.32 -16.42
C SER A 127 33.05 38.38 -17.40
N LYS A 128 31.77 38.72 -17.31
CA LYS A 128 31.18 39.87 -18.00
C LYS A 128 30.15 40.53 -17.10
N SER A 129 30.21 41.85 -16.99
CA SER A 129 29.23 42.66 -16.28
C SER A 129 28.29 43.40 -17.23
N THR A 130 27.06 43.67 -16.79
CA THR A 130 26.05 44.34 -17.62
C THR A 130 26.23 45.86 -17.75
N ARG A 131 26.92 46.50 -16.80
CA ARG A 131 27.22 47.94 -16.77
C ARG A 131 28.63 48.25 -16.22
N GLY A 132 29.62 47.42 -16.53
CA GLY A 132 30.98 47.59 -16.00
C GLY A 132 31.02 47.49 -14.46
N ASN A 133 31.72 48.41 -13.81
CA ASN A 133 31.85 48.47 -12.34
C ASN A 133 30.79 49.37 -11.66
N GLU A 134 29.73 49.76 -12.36
CA GLU A 134 28.68 50.62 -11.81
C GLU A 134 27.82 49.94 -10.72
N LYS A 135 27.23 50.76 -9.84
CA LYS A 135 26.27 50.28 -8.84
C LYS A 135 25.02 49.74 -9.55
N GLY A 136 24.76 48.44 -9.40
CA GLY A 136 23.66 47.73 -10.06
C GLY A 136 24.10 46.80 -11.20
N SER A 137 25.40 46.77 -11.55
CA SER A 137 25.94 45.76 -12.48
C SER A 137 25.64 44.34 -12.01
N GLN A 138 25.04 43.55 -12.90
CA GLN A 138 24.96 42.10 -12.76
C GLN A 138 26.20 41.47 -13.38
N TRP A 139 26.74 40.43 -12.75
CA TRP A 139 27.94 39.73 -13.16
C TRP A 139 27.63 38.29 -13.54
N ILE A 140 28.17 37.87 -14.68
CA ILE A 140 28.09 36.51 -15.22
C ILE A 140 29.52 35.98 -15.34
N PHE A 141 29.74 34.75 -14.88
CA PHE A 141 31.04 34.08 -14.83
C PHE A 141 30.97 32.73 -15.54
N TRP A 142 32.04 32.33 -16.22
CA TRP A 142 32.16 31.02 -16.86
C TRP A 142 33.62 30.53 -16.88
N SER A 143 33.81 29.22 -16.95
CA SER A 143 35.13 28.60 -17.10
C SER A 143 35.84 29.09 -18.37
N LEU A 144 37.17 29.16 -18.33
CA LEU A 144 37.96 29.19 -19.55
C LEU A 144 37.63 27.93 -20.39
N GLN A 145 37.50 28.13 -21.69
CA GLN A 145 37.46 27.08 -22.71
C GLN A 145 38.78 27.20 -23.47
N ASP A 146 39.48 26.09 -23.73
CA ASP A 146 40.71 26.14 -24.49
C ASP A 146 40.40 26.28 -25.99
N SER A 147 41.20 27.09 -26.68
CA SER A 147 41.17 27.22 -28.13
C SER A 147 41.99 26.15 -28.85
N THR A 148 42.88 25.42 -28.15
CA THR A 148 43.62 24.30 -28.75
C THR A 148 42.82 22.99 -28.76
N ASP A 149 41.76 22.87 -27.96
CA ASP A 149 40.82 21.73 -27.97
C ASP A 149 39.83 21.75 -29.16
N ASN A 150 40.14 22.51 -30.22
CA ASN A 150 39.32 22.61 -31.42
C ASN A 150 39.58 21.43 -32.38
N ILE A 151 38.94 20.30 -32.04
CA ILE A 151 38.95 19.01 -32.74
C ILE A 151 38.59 19.16 -34.24
N GLY A 152 39.24 18.36 -35.11
CA GLY A 152 39.05 18.41 -36.56
C GLY A 152 37.66 17.91 -37.02
N PRO A 153 37.18 18.31 -38.21
CA PRO A 153 35.87 17.88 -38.70
C PRO A 153 35.79 16.37 -38.97
N GLU A 154 36.92 15.71 -39.24
CA GLU A 154 37.01 14.26 -39.41
C GLU A 154 36.86 13.54 -38.06
N ASP A 155 37.66 13.93 -37.07
CA ASP A 155 37.57 13.45 -35.69
C ASP A 155 36.16 13.67 -35.07
N LEU A 156 35.55 14.84 -35.33
CA LEU A 156 34.18 15.14 -34.89
C LEU A 156 33.16 14.17 -35.51
N ASN A 157 33.29 13.83 -36.79
CA ASN A 157 32.41 12.84 -37.43
C ASN A 157 32.61 11.45 -36.83
N GLN A 158 33.86 11.03 -36.56
CA GLN A 158 34.15 9.77 -35.88
C GLN A 158 33.49 9.74 -34.49
N MET A 159 33.66 10.79 -33.68
CA MET A 159 33.03 10.89 -32.37
C MET A 159 31.50 10.82 -32.46
N ASP A 160 30.90 11.46 -33.47
CA ASP A 160 29.45 11.40 -33.67
C ASP A 160 28.97 9.99 -34.09
N ASP A 161 29.77 9.24 -34.85
CA ASP A 161 29.49 7.84 -35.20
C ASP A 161 29.68 6.88 -34.00
N GLU A 162 30.74 7.02 -33.22
CA GLU A 162 30.90 6.30 -31.93
C GLU A 162 29.73 6.61 -30.98
N ILE A 163 29.29 7.87 -30.93
CA ILE A 163 28.12 8.31 -30.16
C ILE A 163 26.83 7.67 -30.69
N LYS A 164 26.67 7.46 -32.01
CA LYS A 164 25.53 6.73 -32.58
C LYS A 164 25.59 5.25 -32.18
N GLU A 165 26.71 4.58 -32.38
CA GLU A 165 26.88 3.16 -32.03
C GLU A 165 26.65 2.89 -30.54
N LEU A 166 27.24 3.70 -29.65
CA LEU A 166 27.03 3.60 -28.21
C LEU A 166 25.56 3.86 -27.83
N LYS A 167 24.86 4.79 -28.49
CA LYS A 167 23.41 5.00 -28.29
C LYS A 167 22.60 3.77 -28.72
N GLU A 168 23.03 3.03 -29.75
CA GLU A 168 22.34 1.83 -30.24
C GLU A 168 22.60 0.63 -29.31
N ASN A 169 23.86 0.39 -28.94
CA ASN A 169 24.27 -0.58 -27.93
C ASN A 169 23.52 -0.36 -26.59
N ILE A 170 23.33 0.89 -26.18
CA ILE A 170 22.52 1.24 -24.99
C ILE A 170 21.02 0.89 -25.17
N LYS A 171 20.44 1.02 -26.37
CA LYS A 171 19.05 0.56 -26.65
C LYS A 171 18.97 -0.96 -26.50
N GLU A 172 19.88 -1.69 -27.13
CA GLU A 172 19.90 -3.16 -27.09
C GLU A 172 20.08 -3.69 -25.67
N LEU A 173 21.08 -3.19 -24.94
CA LEU A 173 21.35 -3.62 -23.57
C LEU A 173 20.16 -3.32 -22.63
N LYS A 174 19.42 -2.23 -22.85
CA LYS A 174 18.16 -1.95 -22.12
C LYS A 174 17.04 -2.93 -22.47
N VAL A 175 16.98 -3.46 -23.70
CA VAL A 175 16.02 -4.52 -24.07
C VAL A 175 16.43 -5.86 -23.45
N LYS A 176 17.70 -6.25 -23.58
CA LYS A 176 18.28 -7.48 -23.00
C LYS A 176 18.12 -7.50 -21.47
N LEU A 177 18.38 -6.37 -20.80
CA LEU A 177 18.12 -6.20 -19.35
C LEU A 177 16.64 -6.42 -19.01
N LYS A 178 15.71 -5.72 -19.69
CA LYS A 178 14.26 -5.88 -19.44
C LYS A 178 13.77 -7.31 -19.64
N ALA A 179 14.31 -8.05 -20.61
CA ALA A 179 13.99 -9.46 -20.81
C ALA A 179 14.52 -10.32 -19.65
N ASN A 180 15.79 -10.16 -19.28
CA ASN A 180 16.42 -10.92 -18.20
C ASN A 180 15.80 -10.62 -16.83
N THR A 181 15.40 -9.38 -16.55
CA THR A 181 14.67 -9.02 -15.32
C THR A 181 13.33 -9.73 -15.25
N LYS A 182 12.54 -9.77 -16.33
CA LYS A 182 11.27 -10.53 -16.36
C LYS A 182 11.49 -12.03 -16.14
N ILE A 183 12.50 -12.62 -16.77
CA ILE A 183 12.84 -14.05 -16.58
C ILE A 183 13.19 -14.29 -15.10
N LEU A 184 14.03 -13.45 -14.51
CA LEU A 184 14.42 -13.52 -13.10
C LEU A 184 13.23 -13.32 -12.15
N GLU A 185 12.31 -12.40 -12.44
CA GLU A 185 11.05 -12.21 -11.70
C GLU A 185 10.17 -13.46 -11.76
N THR A 186 9.94 -14.03 -12.96
CA THR A 186 9.17 -15.28 -13.10
C THR A 186 9.81 -16.42 -12.31
N LEU A 187 11.13 -16.62 -12.44
CA LEU A 187 11.87 -17.68 -11.75
C LEU A 187 11.90 -17.52 -10.22
N LYS A 188 11.85 -16.28 -9.70
CA LYS A 188 11.69 -16.01 -8.26
C LYS A 188 10.25 -16.16 -7.76
N SER A 189 9.25 -16.05 -8.64
CA SER A 189 7.83 -16.23 -8.30
C SER A 189 7.37 -17.69 -8.36
N THR A 190 8.06 -18.53 -9.15
CA THR A 190 7.88 -19.99 -9.13
C THR A 190 8.53 -20.61 -7.89
N PRO A 191 7.85 -21.51 -7.17
CA PRO A 191 8.46 -22.22 -6.03
C PRO A 191 9.58 -23.16 -6.50
N THR A 192 10.63 -23.28 -5.70
CA THR A 192 11.74 -24.20 -5.93
C THR A 192 11.24 -25.65 -5.92
N THR A 193 11.87 -26.55 -6.68
CA THR A 193 11.48 -27.98 -6.74
C THR A 193 11.35 -28.63 -5.35
N LYS A 194 12.21 -28.27 -4.39
CA LYS A 194 12.14 -28.73 -2.99
C LYS A 194 10.89 -28.24 -2.26
N GLU A 195 10.51 -26.98 -2.48
CA GLU A 195 9.30 -26.37 -1.90
C GLU A 195 8.04 -26.96 -2.53
N LEU A 196 8.06 -27.21 -3.85
CA LEU A 196 6.99 -27.87 -4.58
C LEU A 196 6.75 -29.30 -4.06
N ILE A 197 7.81 -30.08 -3.81
CA ILE A 197 7.70 -31.42 -3.19
C ILE A 197 7.05 -31.33 -1.80
N SER A 198 7.55 -30.45 -0.92
CA SER A 198 6.98 -30.26 0.42
C SER A 198 5.52 -29.78 0.38
N ASN A 199 5.14 -28.98 -0.60
CA ASN A 199 3.75 -28.53 -0.78
C ASN A 199 2.85 -29.65 -1.32
N ILE A 200 3.35 -30.51 -2.23
CA ILE A 200 2.64 -31.73 -2.67
C ILE A 200 2.41 -32.69 -1.51
N GLU A 201 3.39 -32.87 -0.62
CA GLU A 201 3.27 -33.70 0.58
C GLU A 201 2.22 -33.16 1.55
N LYS A 202 2.28 -31.86 1.90
CA LYS A 202 1.26 -31.20 2.73
C LYS A 202 -0.14 -31.34 2.13
N LEU A 203 -0.29 -31.07 0.83
CA LEU A 203 -1.57 -31.17 0.13
C LEU A 203 -2.09 -32.61 0.09
N ARG A 204 -1.22 -33.63 -0.01
CA ARG A 204 -1.61 -35.05 0.10
C ARG A 204 -2.12 -35.39 1.50
N ILE A 205 -1.41 -34.96 2.55
CA ILE A 205 -1.81 -35.16 3.96
C ILE A 205 -3.17 -34.48 4.21
N GLU A 206 -3.32 -33.21 3.84
CA GLU A 206 -4.59 -32.48 3.95
C GLU A 206 -5.73 -33.15 3.16
N ASN A 207 -5.46 -33.66 1.96
CA ASN A 207 -6.48 -34.30 1.11
C ASN A 207 -6.94 -35.63 1.72
N ASN A 208 -6.02 -36.42 2.30
CA ASN A 208 -6.36 -37.64 3.02
C ASN A 208 -7.18 -37.35 4.29
N ALA A 209 -6.74 -36.42 5.15
CA ALA A 209 -7.51 -36.03 6.34
C ALA A 209 -8.91 -35.47 5.99
N LYS A 210 -9.04 -34.73 4.88
CA LYS A 210 -10.33 -34.26 4.37
C LYS A 210 -11.20 -35.39 3.81
N LYS A 211 -10.62 -36.46 3.24
CA LYS A 211 -11.33 -37.66 2.79
C LYS A 211 -11.80 -38.53 3.96
N GLU A 212 -10.94 -38.73 4.96
CA GLU A 212 -11.24 -39.49 6.19
C GLU A 212 -12.42 -38.85 6.92
N ARG A 213 -12.36 -37.54 7.18
CA ARG A 213 -13.46 -36.79 7.78
C ARG A 213 -14.74 -36.80 6.92
N LEU A 214 -14.62 -36.82 5.59
CA LEU A 214 -15.76 -36.92 4.68
C LEU A 214 -16.34 -38.36 4.62
N HIS A 215 -15.55 -39.37 4.97
CA HIS A 215 -15.98 -40.77 5.10
C HIS A 215 -16.77 -40.98 6.41
N GLU A 216 -16.34 -40.39 7.54
CA GLU A 216 -17.14 -40.35 8.79
C GLU A 216 -18.58 -39.84 8.55
N TYR A 217 -18.70 -38.73 7.81
CA TYR A 217 -20.00 -38.14 7.46
C TYR A 217 -20.79 -39.04 6.50
N LYS A 218 -20.14 -39.65 5.49
CA LYS A 218 -20.82 -40.52 4.51
C LYS A 218 -21.32 -41.84 5.09
N ASN A 219 -20.59 -42.41 6.04
CA ASN A 219 -20.92 -43.72 6.61
C ASN A 219 -21.94 -43.62 7.76
N GLY A 220 -22.42 -42.43 8.09
CA GLY A 220 -23.45 -42.21 9.12
C GLY A 220 -22.95 -42.25 10.56
N GLU A 221 -21.65 -42.37 10.78
CA GLU A 221 -21.01 -42.34 12.11
C GLU A 221 -21.24 -40.98 12.80
N ASN A 222 -21.21 -39.90 12.01
CA ASN A 222 -21.69 -38.58 12.40
C ASN A 222 -23.12 -38.34 11.87
N LYS A 223 -24.09 -38.05 12.76
CA LYS A 223 -25.46 -37.68 12.37
C LYS A 223 -25.48 -36.36 11.59
N ILE A 224 -25.73 -36.44 10.28
CA ILE A 224 -25.99 -35.25 9.44
C ILE A 224 -27.45 -34.83 9.64
N VAL A 225 -27.68 -33.68 10.27
CA VAL A 225 -28.98 -33.01 10.22
C VAL A 225 -29.09 -32.28 8.89
N THR A 226 -30.09 -32.60 8.07
CA THR A 226 -30.33 -31.90 6.80
C THR A 226 -30.92 -30.51 7.03
N ARG A 227 -30.72 -29.62 6.05
CA ARG A 227 -31.33 -28.28 6.06
C ARG A 227 -32.86 -28.33 6.09
N GLU A 228 -33.47 -29.40 5.56
CA GLU A 228 -34.91 -29.60 5.59
C GLU A 228 -35.43 -30.00 6.96
N GLU A 229 -34.75 -30.91 7.66
CA GLU A 229 -35.09 -31.28 9.04
C GLU A 229 -34.94 -30.09 9.97
N MET A 230 -33.84 -29.34 9.86
CA MET A 230 -33.64 -28.08 10.59
C MET A 230 -34.79 -27.09 10.32
N SER A 231 -35.15 -26.87 9.05
CA SER A 231 -36.26 -25.98 8.69
C SER A 231 -37.65 -26.49 9.13
N LYS A 232 -37.84 -27.80 9.35
CA LYS A 232 -39.07 -28.35 9.95
C LYS A 232 -39.11 -28.04 11.45
N VAL A 233 -38.03 -28.33 12.18
CA VAL A 233 -37.88 -28.02 13.61
C VAL A 233 -38.03 -26.51 13.87
N ASP A 234 -37.43 -25.64 13.05
CA ASP A 234 -37.59 -24.18 13.16
C ASP A 234 -39.07 -23.75 13.05
N LYS A 235 -39.81 -24.32 12.08
CA LYS A 235 -41.24 -24.03 11.87
C LYS A 235 -42.10 -24.56 13.00
N GLU A 236 -41.79 -25.75 13.52
CA GLU A 236 -42.48 -26.34 14.66
C GLU A 236 -42.24 -25.53 15.93
N LEU A 237 -41.01 -25.10 16.21
CA LEU A 237 -40.67 -24.21 17.32
C LEU A 237 -41.44 -22.89 17.21
N VAL A 238 -41.43 -22.23 16.04
CA VAL A 238 -42.18 -21.00 15.80
C VAL A 238 -43.69 -21.23 15.93
N TYR A 239 -44.22 -22.37 15.49
CA TYR A 239 -45.64 -22.70 15.66
C TYR A 239 -46.03 -22.90 17.13
N TRP A 240 -45.27 -23.71 17.88
CA TRP A 240 -45.56 -24.03 19.27
C TRP A 240 -45.35 -22.82 20.20
N THR A 241 -44.30 -22.03 20.02
CA THR A 241 -44.12 -20.77 20.78
C THR A 241 -45.25 -19.77 20.52
N ASN A 242 -45.73 -19.63 19.28
CA ASN A 242 -46.91 -18.83 18.99
C ASN A 242 -48.19 -19.37 19.64
N LYS A 243 -48.37 -20.70 19.73
CA LYS A 243 -49.49 -21.33 20.46
C LYS A 243 -49.36 -21.13 21.97
N GLN A 244 -48.16 -21.22 22.56
CA GLN A 244 -47.91 -20.95 23.98
C GLN A 244 -48.21 -19.48 24.30
N MET A 245 -47.69 -18.53 23.52
CA MET A 245 -47.99 -17.09 23.68
C MET A 245 -49.49 -16.78 23.56
N ALA A 246 -50.18 -17.36 22.57
CA ALA A 246 -51.62 -17.15 22.41
C ALA A 246 -52.43 -17.71 23.58
N ARG A 247 -52.07 -18.90 24.09
CA ARG A 247 -52.67 -19.49 25.29
C ARG A 247 -52.37 -18.68 26.55
N LYS A 248 -51.12 -18.26 26.77
CA LYS A 248 -50.69 -17.46 27.94
C LYS A 248 -51.43 -16.12 27.99
N ARG A 249 -51.61 -15.43 26.84
CA ARG A 249 -52.45 -14.21 26.77
C ARG A 249 -53.93 -14.48 27.05
N ALA A 250 -54.52 -15.53 26.45
CA ALA A 250 -55.93 -15.85 26.66
C ALA A 250 -56.23 -16.25 28.12
N PHE A 251 -55.27 -16.93 28.77
CA PHE A 251 -55.27 -17.20 30.19
C PHE A 251 -55.15 -15.91 31.02
N GLN A 252 -54.17 -15.05 30.73
CA GLN A 252 -53.98 -13.78 31.44
C GLN A 252 -55.21 -12.87 31.37
N CYS A 253 -55.88 -12.75 30.21
CA CYS A 253 -57.13 -11.97 30.12
C CYS A 253 -58.30 -12.54 30.94
N LEU A 254 -58.27 -13.82 31.31
CA LEU A 254 -59.23 -14.44 32.22
C LEU A 254 -58.80 -14.29 33.69
N GLU A 255 -57.49 -14.41 33.95
CA GLU A 255 -56.85 -14.12 35.24
C GLU A 255 -57.15 -12.68 35.68
N ASP A 256 -56.89 -11.69 34.82
CA ASP A 256 -57.16 -10.26 35.03
C ASP A 256 -58.62 -9.98 35.44
N LEU A 257 -59.58 -10.67 34.81
CA LEU A 257 -61.02 -10.52 35.11
C LEU A 257 -61.40 -11.16 36.45
N LEU A 258 -60.79 -12.30 36.81
CA LEU A 258 -61.07 -12.99 38.08
C LEU A 258 -60.36 -12.32 39.27
N LEU A 259 -59.24 -11.64 39.02
CA LEU A 259 -58.53 -10.77 39.96
C LEU A 259 -59.35 -9.56 40.44
N GLU A 260 -60.45 -9.21 39.76
CA GLU A 260 -61.43 -8.24 40.28
C GLU A 260 -62.20 -8.79 41.52
N THR A 261 -62.12 -10.09 41.79
CA THR A 261 -62.95 -10.79 42.80
C THR A 261 -62.17 -11.56 43.88
N LYS A 262 -60.93 -11.97 43.62
CA LYS A 262 -60.05 -12.76 44.51
C LYS A 262 -58.59 -12.38 44.31
N THR A 263 -57.70 -12.70 45.24
CA THR A 263 -56.26 -12.51 45.03
C THR A 263 -55.69 -13.59 44.08
N ARG A 264 -54.51 -13.32 43.49
CA ARG A 264 -53.84 -14.24 42.55
C ARG A 264 -53.55 -15.59 43.18
N GLU A 265 -53.06 -15.59 44.41
CA GLU A 265 -52.63 -16.79 45.13
C GLU A 265 -53.83 -17.69 45.44
N GLU A 266 -54.90 -17.14 46.02
CA GLU A 266 -56.16 -17.86 46.26
C GLU A 266 -56.77 -18.44 44.98
N LEU A 267 -56.79 -17.65 43.89
CA LEU A 267 -57.33 -18.07 42.60
C LEU A 267 -56.53 -19.23 41.98
N TRP A 268 -55.20 -19.19 42.09
CA TRP A 268 -54.32 -20.21 41.52
C TRP A 268 -54.32 -21.50 42.34
N GLU A 269 -54.37 -21.42 43.67
CA GLU A 269 -54.52 -22.60 44.53
C GLU A 269 -55.89 -23.28 44.31
N GLU A 270 -56.99 -22.52 44.25
CA GLU A 270 -58.35 -23.07 44.04
C GLU A 270 -58.51 -23.73 42.66
N ALA A 271 -57.84 -23.19 41.62
CA ALA A 271 -57.88 -23.72 40.26
C ALA A 271 -56.78 -24.75 39.96
N GLY A 272 -55.82 -24.98 40.86
CA GLY A 272 -54.70 -25.90 40.66
C GLY A 272 -53.72 -25.46 39.56
N ILE A 273 -53.36 -24.17 39.53
CA ILE A 273 -52.50 -23.56 38.50
C ILE A 273 -51.09 -23.37 39.06
N GLU A 274 -50.08 -23.86 38.33
CA GLU A 274 -48.65 -23.67 38.63
C GLU A 274 -48.02 -22.63 37.69
N GLU A 275 -46.98 -21.92 38.15
CA GLU A 275 -46.28 -20.93 37.31
C GLU A 275 -45.28 -21.60 36.36
N ASP A 276 -45.43 -21.32 35.07
CA ASP A 276 -44.59 -21.84 33.97
C ASP A 276 -43.13 -21.41 34.16
N ALA A 277 -42.29 -22.35 34.63
CA ALA A 277 -40.88 -22.14 34.95
C ALA A 277 -39.98 -22.10 33.69
N GLY A 278 -40.25 -21.14 32.79
CA GLY A 278 -39.58 -20.95 31.50
C GLY A 278 -39.55 -19.50 31.01
#